data_AF-A0A7K8WI05-F1
#
_entry.id   AF-A0A7K8WI05-F1
#
_cell.length_a   1.000
_cell.length_b   1.000
_cell.length_c   1.000
_cell.angle_alpha   90.00
_cell.angle_beta   90.00
_cell.angle_gamma   90.00
#
_symmetry.space_group_name_H-M   'P 1'
#
loop_
_entity.id
_entity.type
_entity.pdbx_description
1 polymer ?
#
loop_
_entity_poly.entity_id
_entity_poly.type
_entity_poly.pdbx_seq_one_letter_code
_entity_poly.pdbx_strand_id
1 'polypeptide(L)'
;EVEVILKQYEELYLKNKDIDARLFLNHDETLQPDVTPCSQLERTPLKTSPEEEISLILPQTPVRAAMNNIQQLIMILNSATDKPSDTLITYFNNCTVNPQESILKRVESFDHIFKKKFAEAVGQGWAETGSQRYRLGVRLYYRVMESMLKSEEERLSVQNFSTLLNDNIFHTSLLACAVEVVMATYGRNASQSDGTSAETDLSFPWILNVFDLKAFDFYKVIESFIRAEPSLTREMIKHLERCEHRIMESLAWQSGSPLFDLIKQSKEREGQTDQPETTATPSTPFQHNHTAADLYLSPVKSPKKKASGPPPTANSTPSAQPAASPQTQKPQKSISLSLFYKKVFLLAYRRLHTLFLQLLSEHPDLESLIWTLFQYTLQNEYELMRDRHLDQIMMCSMYGICKVKNVDLRFKIIVSAYKELCNTNQETFKRVLIREEQYDSIIVFYNLVFMQKLKTNILQYASNRPPTLSPIPHVPRSPYQFSNSPRRVPAGSNIYISPLKSPYKFSDGFQSPTKMTPRSRILVSIGESFGTSEKFQKINQMLCNSDCQLKRSAEVSAAPKPLKRLRFDIEGQDEADGSKHLPQESKFQQKLAEMTSTRTRMQKQKLNDGNDTSVSEEK
;
A
#
# COMPACT_ATOMS: atom_id res chain seq x y z
N GLU A 1 17.88 -41.52 -35.17
CA GLU A 1 16.89 -41.03 -34.19
C GLU A 1 16.90 -39.51 -34.07
N VAL A 2 18.06 -38.89 -33.80
CA VAL A 2 18.20 -37.41 -33.75
C VAL A 2 17.73 -36.71 -35.04
N GLU A 3 18.14 -37.18 -36.22
CA GLU A 3 17.68 -36.61 -37.51
C GLU A 3 16.16 -36.73 -37.72
N VAL A 4 15.55 -37.79 -37.20
CA VAL A 4 14.08 -37.98 -37.30
C VAL A 4 13.36 -36.94 -36.45
N ILE A 5 13.86 -36.70 -35.22
CA ILE A 5 13.31 -35.67 -34.32
C ILE A 5 13.53 -34.27 -34.91
N LEU A 6 14.71 -34.00 -35.48
CA LEU A 6 15.01 -32.71 -36.13
C LEU A 6 14.05 -32.43 -37.29
N LYS A 7 13.76 -33.44 -38.12
CA LYS A 7 12.81 -33.32 -39.22
C LYS A 7 11.37 -33.12 -38.74
N GLN A 8 10.96 -33.83 -37.69
CA GLN A 8 9.65 -33.64 -37.06
C GLN A 8 9.49 -32.23 -36.48
N TYR A 9 10.52 -31.70 -35.83
CA TYR A 9 10.52 -30.32 -35.34
C TYR A 9 10.50 -29.32 -36.51
N GLU A 10 11.24 -29.60 -37.59
CA GLU A 10 11.28 -28.77 -38.79
C GLU A 10 9.91 -28.56 -39.42
N GLU A 11 9.18 -29.66 -39.60
CA GLU A 11 7.81 -29.63 -40.10
C GLU A 11 6.89 -28.82 -39.16
N LEU A 12 7.11 -28.89 -37.85
CA LEU A 12 6.31 -28.18 -36.85
C LEU A 12 6.55 -26.66 -36.86
N TYR A 13 7.80 -26.19 -36.84
CA TYR A 13 8.06 -24.74 -36.81
C TYR A 13 7.70 -24.09 -38.15
N LEU A 14 7.94 -24.76 -39.29
CA LEU A 14 7.55 -24.25 -40.61
C LEU A 14 6.03 -24.13 -40.72
N LYS A 15 5.29 -25.11 -40.20
CA LYS A 15 3.83 -25.08 -40.14
C LYS A 15 3.32 -23.94 -39.28
N ASN A 16 3.93 -23.72 -38.11
CA ASN A 16 3.50 -22.68 -37.17
C ASN A 16 4.02 -21.28 -37.52
N LYS A 17 4.96 -21.18 -38.47
CA LYS A 17 5.73 -19.95 -38.77
C LYS A 17 6.39 -19.36 -37.52
N ASP A 18 6.87 -20.26 -36.66
CA ASP A 18 7.52 -19.92 -35.40
C ASP A 18 9.02 -19.73 -35.59
N ILE A 19 9.73 -19.27 -34.56
CA ILE A 19 11.18 -19.20 -34.55
C ILE A 19 11.78 -20.62 -34.57
N ASP A 20 12.88 -20.80 -35.31
CA ASP A 20 13.63 -22.06 -35.29
C ASP A 20 14.50 -22.12 -34.03
N ALA A 21 13.99 -22.75 -32.97
CA ALA A 21 14.70 -22.86 -31.69
C ALA A 21 15.96 -23.74 -31.76
N ARG A 22 16.18 -24.50 -32.84
CA ARG A 22 17.42 -25.27 -33.03
C ARG A 22 18.62 -24.34 -33.17
N LEU A 23 18.40 -23.11 -33.64
CA LEU A 23 19.43 -22.09 -33.78
C LEU A 23 20.08 -21.68 -32.45
N PHE A 24 19.42 -21.91 -31.30
CA PHE A 24 20.04 -21.72 -29.98
C PHE A 24 21.26 -22.62 -29.76
N LEU A 25 21.29 -23.82 -30.35
CA LEU A 25 22.44 -24.73 -30.25
C LEU A 25 23.68 -24.17 -30.95
N ASN A 26 23.46 -23.39 -32.02
CA ASN A 26 24.51 -22.80 -32.84
C ASN A 26 24.83 -21.35 -32.43
N HIS A 27 24.18 -20.83 -31.39
CA HIS A 27 24.34 -19.44 -30.94
C HIS A 27 24.08 -18.41 -32.04
N ASP A 28 23.15 -18.72 -32.95
CA ASP A 28 22.87 -17.92 -34.13
C ASP A 28 22.58 -16.45 -33.78
N GLU A 29 23.15 -15.54 -34.56
CA GLU A 29 23.06 -14.09 -34.32
C GLU A 29 21.61 -13.59 -34.28
N THR A 30 20.69 -14.23 -35.03
CA THR A 30 19.28 -13.84 -35.07
C THR A 30 18.53 -14.07 -33.76
N LEU A 31 19.05 -14.94 -32.87
CA LEU A 31 18.46 -15.24 -31.57
C LEU A 31 19.26 -14.66 -30.39
N GLN A 32 20.37 -13.99 -30.66
CA GLN A 32 21.12 -13.29 -29.63
C GLN A 32 20.37 -12.00 -29.23
N PRO A 33 20.31 -11.68 -27.93
CA PRO A 33 19.77 -10.40 -27.50
C PRO A 33 20.63 -9.27 -28.08
N ASP A 34 19.99 -8.25 -28.66
CA ASP A 34 20.69 -7.04 -29.09
C ASP A 34 21.50 -6.50 -27.91
N VAL A 35 22.83 -6.59 -28.01
CA VAL A 35 23.75 -5.91 -27.09
C VAL A 35 23.68 -4.43 -27.43
N THR A 36 22.58 -3.78 -27.05
CA THR A 36 22.58 -2.32 -27.01
C THR A 36 23.54 -1.96 -25.88
N PRO A 37 24.70 -1.33 -26.14
CA PRO A 37 25.52 -0.85 -25.05
C PRO A 37 24.65 0.13 -24.30
N CYS A 38 24.21 -0.26 -23.11
CA CYS A 38 23.54 0.61 -22.17
C CYS A 38 24.50 1.79 -21.99
N SER A 39 24.22 2.88 -22.71
CA SER A 39 24.99 4.10 -22.65
C SER A 39 24.95 4.47 -21.19
N GLN A 40 26.11 4.41 -20.54
CA GLN A 40 26.29 4.81 -19.16
C GLN A 40 25.76 6.24 -19.07
N LEU A 41 24.49 6.39 -18.70
CA LEU A 41 23.98 7.62 -18.11
C LEU A 41 24.96 7.89 -16.99
N GLU A 42 25.76 8.94 -17.15
CA GLU A 42 26.69 9.46 -16.15
C GLU A 42 25.91 9.63 -14.85
N ARG A 43 25.91 8.57 -14.03
CA ARG A 43 25.49 8.64 -12.65
C ARG A 43 26.62 9.34 -11.94
N THR A 44 26.29 10.45 -11.31
CA THR A 44 27.15 11.20 -10.41
C THR A 44 27.92 10.23 -9.50
N PRO A 45 29.23 10.39 -9.29
CA PRO A 45 30.03 9.43 -8.53
C PRO A 45 29.51 9.36 -7.08
N LEU A 46 28.94 8.22 -6.69
CA LEU A 46 28.73 7.92 -5.28
C LEU A 46 30.08 7.51 -4.68
N LYS A 47 30.43 8.18 -3.59
CA LYS A 47 31.65 7.99 -2.80
C LYS A 47 31.68 6.55 -2.27
N THR A 48 32.46 5.68 -2.89
CA THR A 48 32.69 4.31 -2.42
C THR A 48 33.52 4.33 -1.14
N SER A 49 32.93 3.94 -0.02
CA SER A 49 33.63 3.48 1.18
C SER A 49 34.12 2.03 0.94
N PRO A 50 35.37 1.65 1.28
CA PRO A 50 35.90 0.32 0.97
C PRO A 50 35.37 -0.85 1.81
N GLU A 51 34.35 -0.64 2.66
CA GLU A 51 33.86 -1.67 3.60
C GLU A 51 32.38 -2.05 3.40
N GLU A 52 31.74 -1.52 2.36
CA GLU A 52 30.44 -2.01 1.88
C GLU A 52 30.61 -2.65 0.50
N GLU A 53 31.28 -3.81 0.44
CA GLU A 53 30.86 -4.84 -0.50
C GLU A 53 29.44 -5.27 -0.08
N ILE A 54 28.46 -4.43 -0.43
CA ILE A 54 27.11 -4.89 -0.68
C ILE A 54 27.31 -5.97 -1.72
N SER A 55 27.19 -7.22 -1.29
CA SER A 55 27.09 -8.41 -2.12
C SER A 55 26.33 -8.03 -3.39
N LEU A 56 27.05 -7.82 -4.49
CA LEU A 56 26.49 -7.56 -5.80
C LEU A 56 25.76 -8.86 -6.16
N ILE A 57 24.48 -8.94 -5.81
CA ILE A 57 23.63 -10.08 -6.13
C ILE A 57 23.63 -10.14 -7.65
N LEU A 58 24.37 -11.11 -8.21
CA LEU A 58 24.37 -11.41 -9.63
C LEU A 58 22.90 -11.52 -10.07
N PRO A 59 22.47 -10.82 -11.14
CA PRO A 59 21.09 -10.91 -11.59
C PRO A 59 20.74 -12.39 -11.82
N GLN A 60 19.75 -12.88 -11.08
CA GLN A 60 19.36 -14.28 -11.17
C GLN A 60 18.78 -14.55 -12.56
N THR A 61 19.08 -15.73 -13.11
CA THR A 61 18.41 -16.17 -14.34
C THR A 61 16.89 -16.26 -14.10
N PRO A 62 16.05 -16.02 -15.12
CA PRO A 62 14.59 -16.03 -14.95
C PRO A 62 14.05 -17.29 -14.28
N VAL A 63 14.61 -18.46 -14.63
CA VAL A 63 14.23 -19.75 -14.02
C VAL A 63 14.60 -19.79 -12.55
N ARG A 64 15.81 -19.35 -12.18
CA ARG A 64 16.26 -19.34 -10.78
C ARG A 64 15.43 -18.38 -9.93
N ALA A 65 15.09 -17.21 -10.46
CA ALA A 65 14.21 -16.25 -9.78
C ALA A 65 12.82 -16.84 -9.52
N ALA A 66 12.21 -17.49 -10.53
CA ALA A 66 10.91 -18.15 -10.37
C ALA A 66 10.98 -19.30 -9.33
N MET A 67 12.00 -20.16 -9.42
CA MET A 67 12.17 -21.27 -8.48
C MET A 67 12.35 -20.79 -7.03
N ASN A 68 13.10 -19.70 -6.83
CA ASN A 68 13.27 -19.11 -5.50
C ASN A 68 11.94 -18.58 -4.92
N ASN A 69 11.13 -17.90 -5.74
CA ASN A 69 9.82 -17.41 -5.32
C ASN A 69 8.87 -18.57 -4.95
N ILE A 70 8.88 -19.64 -5.75
CA ILE A 70 8.11 -20.87 -5.49
C ILE A 70 8.58 -21.51 -4.18
N GLN A 71 9.89 -21.64 -3.96
CA GLN A 71 10.43 -22.22 -2.73
C GLN A 71 10.07 -21.40 -1.50
N GLN A 72 10.09 -20.06 -1.58
CA GLN A 72 9.65 -19.19 -0.49
C GLN A 72 8.17 -19.40 -0.16
N LEU A 73 7.29 -19.47 -1.17
CA LEU A 73 5.87 -19.76 -0.97
C LEU A 73 5.65 -21.14 -0.34
N ILE A 74 6.35 -22.17 -0.82
CA ILE A 74 6.28 -23.51 -0.25
C ILE A 74 6.75 -23.50 1.21
N MET A 75 7.84 -22.79 1.52
CA MET A 75 8.35 -22.67 2.89
C MET A 75 7.33 -22.01 3.83
N ILE A 76 6.63 -20.97 3.36
CA ILE A 76 5.54 -20.32 4.11
C ILE A 76 4.42 -21.33 4.41
N LEU A 77 4.09 -22.18 3.43
CA LEU A 77 2.96 -23.11 3.49
C LEU A 77 3.31 -24.49 4.03
N ASN A 78 4.58 -24.80 4.31
CA ASN A 78 5.01 -26.12 4.80
C ASN A 78 4.43 -26.48 6.18
N SER A 79 4.08 -25.47 6.98
CA SER A 79 3.42 -25.67 8.28
C SER A 79 1.89 -25.75 8.19
N ALA A 80 1.31 -25.41 7.03
CA ALA A 80 -0.13 -25.34 6.84
C ALA A 80 -0.68 -26.65 6.26
N THR A 81 -1.83 -27.09 6.78
CA THR A 81 -2.50 -28.31 6.31
C THR A 81 -3.58 -27.98 5.27
N ASP A 82 -3.98 -28.98 4.48
CA ASP A 82 -5.10 -28.86 3.53
C ASP A 82 -6.48 -28.80 4.22
N LYS A 83 -6.51 -28.78 5.55
CA LYS A 83 -7.73 -28.76 6.38
C LYS A 83 -7.72 -27.56 7.34
N PRO A 84 -8.89 -27.12 7.83
CA PRO A 84 -8.96 -26.15 8.92
C PRO A 84 -8.19 -26.64 10.16
N SER A 85 -7.53 -25.72 10.86
CA SER A 85 -6.92 -25.98 12.16
C SER A 85 -7.99 -26.16 13.26
N ASP A 86 -7.60 -26.69 14.41
CA ASP A 86 -8.48 -26.79 15.58
C ASP A 86 -8.95 -25.40 16.05
N THR A 87 -8.11 -24.37 15.89
CA THR A 87 -8.47 -22.98 16.19
C THR A 87 -9.56 -22.46 15.25
N LEU A 88 -9.46 -22.73 13.94
CA LEU A 88 -10.52 -22.38 12.98
C LEU A 88 -11.83 -23.13 13.27
N ILE A 89 -11.75 -24.42 13.59
CA ILE A 89 -12.92 -25.22 13.96
C ILE A 89 -13.60 -24.64 15.20
N THR A 90 -12.82 -24.13 16.17
CA THR A 90 -13.36 -23.43 17.34
C THR A 90 -14.17 -22.19 16.94
N TYR A 91 -13.65 -21.34 16.04
CA TYR A 91 -14.43 -20.20 15.52
C TYR A 91 -15.70 -20.64 14.78
N PHE A 92 -15.66 -21.75 14.03
CA PHE A 92 -16.85 -22.27 13.34
C PHE A 92 -17.93 -22.73 14.32
N ASN A 93 -17.52 -23.42 15.39
CA ASN A 93 -18.44 -23.88 16.44
C ASN A 93 -19.03 -22.72 17.25
N ASN A 94 -18.31 -21.60 17.38
CA ASN A 94 -18.78 -20.39 18.06
C ASN A 94 -19.76 -19.55 17.21
N CYS A 95 -19.99 -19.90 15.95
CA CYS A 95 -20.96 -19.22 15.09
C CYS A 95 -22.40 -19.66 15.41
N THR A 96 -23.34 -18.71 15.35
CA THR A 96 -24.78 -18.98 15.47
C THR A 96 -25.26 -20.00 14.43
N VAL A 97 -24.75 -19.89 13.19
CA VAL A 97 -24.91 -20.89 12.14
C VAL A 97 -23.52 -21.43 11.84
N ASN A 98 -23.26 -22.70 12.15
CA ASN A 98 -21.96 -23.32 11.94
C ASN A 98 -21.64 -23.40 10.43
N PRO A 99 -20.57 -22.73 9.95
CA PRO A 99 -20.25 -22.63 8.53
C PRO A 99 -19.39 -23.80 8.01
N GLN A 100 -18.95 -24.73 8.85
CA GLN A 100 -17.93 -25.73 8.51
C GLN A 100 -18.28 -26.54 7.26
N GLU A 101 -19.49 -27.08 7.19
CA GLU A 101 -19.92 -27.91 6.06
C GLU A 101 -19.98 -27.09 4.76
N SER A 102 -20.48 -25.85 4.83
CA SER A 102 -20.59 -24.98 3.65
C SER A 102 -19.22 -24.55 3.13
N ILE A 103 -18.26 -24.29 4.02
CA ILE A 103 -16.87 -23.96 3.68
C ILE A 103 -16.19 -25.16 3.02
N LEU A 104 -16.30 -26.36 3.60
CA LEU A 104 -15.67 -27.57 3.04
C LEU A 104 -16.24 -27.93 1.66
N LYS A 105 -17.56 -27.91 1.50
CA LYS A 105 -18.22 -28.14 0.20
C LYS A 105 -17.81 -27.10 -0.85
N ARG A 106 -17.63 -25.84 -0.46
CA ARG A 106 -17.16 -24.78 -1.36
C ARG A 106 -15.75 -25.06 -1.85
N VAL A 107 -14.83 -25.43 -0.95
CA VAL A 107 -13.44 -25.74 -1.29
C VAL A 107 -13.36 -26.95 -2.24
N GLU A 108 -14.17 -27.99 -2.02
CA GLU A 108 -14.23 -29.17 -2.90
C GLU A 108 -14.81 -28.82 -4.28
N SER A 109 -15.93 -28.10 -4.33
CA SER A 109 -16.55 -27.66 -5.58
C SER A 109 -15.59 -26.83 -6.44
N PHE A 110 -14.88 -25.87 -5.83
CA PHE A 110 -13.92 -25.05 -6.55
C PHE A 110 -12.66 -25.80 -6.98
N ASP A 111 -12.24 -26.88 -6.31
CA ASP A 111 -11.16 -27.74 -6.80
C ASP A 111 -11.53 -28.35 -8.16
N HIS A 112 -12.74 -28.89 -8.28
CA HIS A 112 -13.22 -29.47 -9.53
C HIS A 112 -13.32 -28.44 -10.66
N ILE A 113 -13.88 -27.26 -10.38
CA ILE A 113 -14.00 -26.17 -11.35
C ILE A 113 -12.61 -25.67 -11.78
N PHE A 114 -11.72 -25.43 -10.81
CA PHE A 114 -10.36 -24.97 -11.06
C PHE A 114 -9.57 -25.99 -11.88
N LYS A 115 -9.55 -27.27 -11.48
CA LYS A 115 -8.86 -28.36 -12.17
C LYS A 115 -9.30 -28.46 -13.63
N LYS A 116 -10.61 -28.39 -13.89
CA LYS A 116 -11.17 -28.41 -15.24
C LYS A 116 -10.71 -27.19 -16.04
N LYS A 117 -10.90 -25.97 -15.52
CA LYS A 117 -10.55 -24.72 -16.20
C LYS A 117 -9.05 -24.58 -16.46
N PHE A 118 -8.24 -25.06 -15.52
CA PHE A 118 -6.79 -25.10 -15.64
C PHE A 118 -6.36 -26.07 -16.76
N ALA A 119 -6.95 -27.26 -16.82
CA ALA A 119 -6.67 -28.24 -17.88
C ALA A 119 -7.14 -27.76 -19.25
N GLU A 120 -8.28 -27.04 -19.33
CA GLU A 120 -8.74 -26.37 -20.55
C GLU A 120 -7.75 -25.31 -21.04
N ALA A 121 -7.16 -24.55 -20.12
CA ALA A 121 -6.20 -23.50 -20.47
C ALA A 121 -4.81 -24.07 -20.81
N VAL A 122 -4.23 -24.94 -19.98
CA VAL A 122 -2.82 -25.36 -20.11
C VAL A 122 -2.64 -26.66 -20.92
N GLY A 123 -3.72 -27.44 -21.06
CA GLY A 123 -3.71 -28.75 -21.69
C GLY A 123 -4.09 -29.87 -20.71
N GLN A 124 -4.79 -30.88 -21.21
CA GLN A 124 -5.42 -31.93 -20.40
C GLN A 124 -4.42 -32.73 -19.54
N GLY A 125 -3.17 -32.88 -20.00
CA GLY A 125 -2.11 -33.57 -19.25
C GLY A 125 -1.66 -32.86 -17.97
N TRP A 126 -2.02 -31.58 -17.78
CA TRP A 126 -1.58 -30.75 -16.64
C TRP A 126 -2.64 -30.61 -15.54
N ALA A 127 -3.75 -31.35 -15.62
CA ALA A 127 -4.85 -31.26 -14.66
C ALA A 127 -4.39 -31.50 -13.21
N GLU A 128 -3.48 -32.46 -12.98
CA GLU A 128 -2.99 -32.77 -11.64
C GLU A 128 -2.09 -31.67 -11.08
N THR A 129 -1.27 -31.05 -11.92
CA THR A 129 -0.52 -29.84 -11.55
C THR A 129 -1.46 -28.70 -11.15
N GLY A 130 -2.60 -28.55 -11.84
CA GLY A 130 -3.65 -27.62 -11.45
C GLY A 130 -4.17 -27.89 -10.03
N SER A 131 -4.50 -29.14 -9.71
CA SER A 131 -4.97 -29.53 -8.37
C SER A 131 -3.91 -29.28 -7.28
N GLN A 132 -2.63 -29.56 -7.57
CA GLN A 132 -1.53 -29.25 -6.64
C GLN A 132 -1.43 -27.74 -6.36
N ARG A 133 -1.55 -26.88 -7.38
CA ARG A 133 -1.57 -25.41 -7.22
C ARG A 133 -2.78 -24.96 -6.41
N TYR A 134 -3.95 -25.53 -6.68
CA TYR A 134 -5.16 -25.21 -5.93
C TYR A 134 -5.02 -25.59 -4.45
N ARG A 135 -4.47 -26.76 -4.13
CA ARG A 135 -4.20 -27.19 -2.74
C ARG A 135 -3.29 -26.22 -1.99
N LEU A 136 -2.24 -25.70 -2.62
CA LEU A 136 -1.43 -24.62 -2.02
C LEU A 136 -2.27 -23.37 -1.74
N GLY A 137 -3.18 -23.02 -2.64
CA GLY A 137 -4.13 -21.92 -2.44
C GLY A 137 -5.06 -22.16 -1.26
N VAL A 138 -5.56 -23.38 -1.09
CA VAL A 138 -6.42 -23.79 0.05
C VAL A 138 -5.67 -23.67 1.38
N ARG A 139 -4.40 -24.10 1.45
CA ARG A 139 -3.56 -23.93 2.65
C ARG A 139 -3.43 -22.46 3.04
N LEU A 140 -3.10 -21.62 2.06
CA LEU A 140 -2.96 -20.17 2.26
C LEU A 140 -4.30 -19.55 2.67
N TYR A 141 -5.41 -19.96 2.05
CA TYR A 141 -6.76 -19.52 2.38
C TYR A 141 -7.13 -19.78 3.85
N TYR A 142 -6.95 -21.01 4.35
CA TYR A 142 -7.24 -21.32 5.76
C TYR A 142 -6.34 -20.53 6.71
N ARG A 143 -5.04 -20.47 6.41
CA ARG A 143 -4.05 -19.73 7.20
C ARG A 143 -4.41 -18.24 7.33
N VAL A 144 -4.72 -17.60 6.20
CA VAL A 144 -5.09 -16.17 6.18
C VAL A 144 -6.44 -15.95 6.87
N MET A 145 -7.43 -16.83 6.65
CA MET A 145 -8.72 -16.73 7.33
C MET A 145 -8.54 -16.77 8.86
N GLU A 146 -7.72 -17.68 9.38
CA GLU A 146 -7.44 -17.77 10.82
C GLU A 146 -6.79 -16.49 11.34
N SER A 147 -5.77 -15.98 10.64
CA SER A 147 -5.10 -14.72 10.98
C SER A 147 -6.06 -13.52 10.98
N MET A 148 -6.96 -13.45 10.01
CA MET A 148 -8.01 -12.43 9.94
C MET A 148 -8.99 -12.54 11.11
N LEU A 149 -9.46 -13.74 11.45
CA LEU A 149 -10.40 -13.93 12.56
C LEU A 149 -9.77 -13.61 13.92
N LYS A 150 -8.50 -13.97 14.14
CA LYS A 150 -7.74 -13.57 15.35
C LYS A 150 -7.65 -12.05 15.46
N SER A 151 -7.30 -11.37 14.36
CA SER A 151 -7.24 -9.91 14.32
C SER A 151 -8.60 -9.25 14.57
N GLU A 152 -9.70 -9.86 14.08
CA GLU A 152 -11.05 -9.37 14.32
C GLU A 152 -11.53 -9.63 15.76
N GLU A 153 -11.15 -10.75 16.37
CA GLU A 153 -11.43 -11.04 17.78
C GLU A 153 -10.74 -10.03 18.68
N GLU A 154 -9.46 -9.73 18.41
CA GLU A 154 -8.71 -8.69 19.13
C GLU A 154 -9.33 -7.29 18.97
N ARG A 155 -9.87 -6.99 17.79
CA ARG A 155 -10.46 -5.68 17.46
C ARG A 155 -11.84 -5.49 18.07
N LEU A 156 -12.69 -6.51 18.04
CA LEU A 156 -14.11 -6.44 18.40
C LEU A 156 -14.40 -7.03 19.79
N SER A 157 -13.46 -7.77 20.38
CA SER A 157 -13.65 -8.54 21.62
C SER A 157 -14.85 -9.48 21.56
N VAL A 158 -15.13 -10.04 20.38
CA VAL A 158 -16.23 -10.97 20.09
C VAL A 158 -15.69 -12.18 19.34
N GLN A 159 -16.21 -13.37 19.65
CA GLN A 159 -15.82 -14.63 19.01
C GLN A 159 -16.84 -15.16 18.00
N ASN A 160 -18.05 -14.57 17.94
CA ASN A 160 -19.09 -14.96 17.00
C ASN A 160 -18.99 -14.13 15.71
N PHE A 161 -18.49 -14.76 14.65
CA PHE A 161 -18.37 -14.18 13.31
C PHE A 161 -19.36 -14.80 12.31
N SER A 162 -20.51 -15.27 12.79
CA SER A 162 -21.46 -16.07 12.00
C SER A 162 -21.91 -15.37 10.72
N THR A 163 -22.09 -14.05 10.73
CA THR A 163 -22.52 -13.31 9.53
C THR A 163 -21.42 -13.29 8.47
N LEU A 164 -20.17 -13.08 8.87
CA LEU A 164 -19.02 -13.05 7.95
C LEU A 164 -18.71 -14.45 7.42
N LEU A 165 -18.67 -15.45 8.30
CA LEU A 165 -18.30 -16.82 7.94
C LEU A 165 -19.40 -17.60 7.20
N ASN A 166 -20.61 -17.06 7.13
CA ASN A 166 -21.65 -17.59 6.24
C ASN A 166 -21.77 -16.76 4.94
N ASP A 167 -20.94 -15.74 4.73
CA ASP A 167 -20.95 -14.95 3.51
C ASP A 167 -20.17 -15.66 2.39
N ASN A 168 -20.89 -16.05 1.33
CA ASN A 168 -20.30 -16.79 0.21
C ASN A 168 -19.26 -15.95 -0.56
N ILE A 169 -19.49 -14.65 -0.68
CA ILE A 169 -18.65 -13.76 -1.47
C ILE A 169 -17.31 -13.54 -0.75
N PHE A 170 -17.33 -13.34 0.57
CA PHE A 170 -16.13 -13.26 1.40
C PHE A 170 -15.22 -14.48 1.19
N HIS A 171 -15.77 -15.69 1.34
CA HIS A 171 -14.99 -16.92 1.18
C HIS A 171 -14.48 -17.10 -0.26
N THR A 172 -15.30 -16.81 -1.26
CA THR A 172 -14.90 -16.90 -2.67
C THR A 172 -13.79 -15.92 -2.99
N SER A 173 -13.88 -14.67 -2.53
CA SER A 173 -12.84 -13.66 -2.69
C SER A 173 -11.55 -14.03 -1.96
N LEU A 174 -11.64 -14.51 -0.72
CA LEU A 174 -10.46 -14.87 0.06
C LEU A 174 -9.71 -16.05 -0.57
N LEU A 175 -10.45 -17.06 -1.04
CA LEU A 175 -9.86 -18.21 -1.75
C LEU A 175 -9.31 -17.80 -3.12
N ALA A 176 -10.02 -16.97 -3.88
CA ALA A 176 -9.52 -16.41 -5.14
C ALA A 176 -8.19 -15.67 -4.92
N CYS A 177 -8.09 -14.87 -3.86
CA CYS A 177 -6.88 -14.10 -3.54
C CYS A 177 -5.72 -15.03 -3.18
N ALA A 178 -5.98 -16.08 -2.40
CA ALA A 178 -4.98 -17.09 -2.06
C ALA A 178 -4.49 -17.85 -3.31
N VAL A 179 -5.40 -18.27 -4.18
CA VAL A 179 -5.07 -18.97 -5.43
C VAL A 179 -4.33 -18.03 -6.39
N GLU A 180 -4.70 -16.74 -6.47
CA GLU A 180 -4.01 -15.75 -7.29
C GLU A 180 -2.54 -15.59 -6.86
N VAL A 181 -2.25 -15.53 -5.56
CA VAL A 181 -0.85 -15.48 -5.07
C VAL A 181 -0.06 -16.70 -5.52
N VAL A 182 -0.65 -17.90 -5.41
CA VAL A 182 -0.01 -19.13 -5.88
C VAL A 182 0.22 -19.04 -7.38
N MET A 183 -0.82 -18.73 -8.15
CA MET A 183 -0.77 -18.67 -9.61
C MET A 183 0.24 -17.65 -10.11
N ALA A 184 0.33 -16.48 -9.49
CA ALA A 184 1.32 -15.45 -9.82
C ALA A 184 2.75 -15.85 -9.44
N THR A 185 2.93 -16.71 -8.44
CA THR A 185 4.25 -17.21 -8.04
C THR A 185 4.80 -18.23 -9.05
N TYR A 186 3.91 -19.05 -9.64
CA TYR A 186 4.25 -19.99 -10.72
C TYR A 186 4.20 -19.34 -12.11
N GLY A 187 3.42 -18.28 -12.26
CA GLY A 187 3.34 -17.47 -13.46
C GLY A 187 4.62 -16.67 -13.64
N ARG A 188 5.19 -16.69 -14.85
CA ARG A 188 6.32 -15.83 -15.18
C ARG A 188 5.92 -14.38 -14.89
N ASN A 189 6.84 -13.58 -14.32
CA ASN A 189 6.68 -12.13 -14.25
C ASN A 189 6.51 -11.61 -15.68
N ALA A 190 5.27 -11.49 -16.15
CA ALA A 190 4.90 -11.02 -17.49
C ALA A 190 5.13 -9.50 -17.64
N SER A 191 6.21 -8.99 -17.05
CA SER A 191 6.82 -7.76 -17.51
C SER A 191 7.79 -8.15 -18.62
N GLN A 192 7.39 -7.81 -19.86
CA GLN A 192 8.17 -7.90 -21.12
C GLN A 192 7.99 -9.21 -21.90
N SER A 193 6.92 -9.29 -22.69
CA SER A 193 7.06 -9.78 -24.07
C SER A 193 5.89 -9.28 -24.92
N ASP A 194 6.22 -8.79 -26.10
CA ASP A 194 5.31 -8.26 -27.11
C ASP A 194 4.35 -9.34 -27.65
N GLY A 195 3.06 -9.13 -27.39
CA GLY A 195 1.95 -9.15 -28.36
C GLY A 195 1.78 -10.25 -29.41
N THR A 196 2.53 -11.36 -29.43
CA THR A 196 2.58 -12.20 -30.65
C THR A 196 2.50 -13.71 -30.48
N SER A 197 2.28 -14.24 -29.28
CA SER A 197 1.92 -15.65 -29.09
C SER A 197 0.58 -15.76 -28.36
N ALA A 198 -0.26 -16.71 -28.77
CA ALA A 198 -1.47 -17.10 -28.05
C ALA A 198 -1.10 -17.83 -26.76
N GLU A 199 -0.36 -17.15 -25.86
CA GLU A 199 -0.02 -17.65 -24.54
C GLU A 199 -1.29 -17.74 -23.71
N THR A 200 -1.47 -18.91 -23.09
CA THR A 200 -2.52 -19.21 -22.13
C THR A 200 -2.27 -18.38 -20.88
N ASP A 201 -2.72 -17.13 -20.92
CA ASP A 201 -2.52 -16.18 -19.84
C ASP A 201 -3.39 -16.56 -18.64
N LEU A 202 -2.77 -17.24 -17.67
CA LEU A 202 -3.37 -17.57 -16.38
C LEU A 202 -3.24 -16.42 -15.37
N SER A 203 -2.73 -15.26 -15.79
CA SER A 203 -2.62 -14.11 -14.91
C SER A 203 -3.99 -13.54 -14.55
N PHE A 204 -4.06 -12.77 -13.47
CA PHE A 204 -5.23 -11.96 -13.16
C PHE A 204 -5.77 -11.25 -14.44
N PRO A 205 -7.08 -11.20 -14.71
CA PRO A 205 -8.20 -11.61 -13.86
C PRO A 205 -8.68 -13.05 -14.11
N TRP A 206 -7.85 -13.95 -14.65
CA TRP A 206 -8.28 -15.31 -15.01
C TRP A 206 -9.01 -16.01 -13.85
N ILE A 207 -8.48 -15.91 -12.63
CA ILE A 207 -9.09 -16.52 -11.43
C ILE A 207 -10.52 -16.01 -11.14
N LEU A 208 -10.82 -14.76 -11.48
CA LEU A 208 -12.16 -14.19 -11.29
C LEU A 208 -13.18 -14.89 -12.19
N ASN A 209 -12.78 -15.20 -13.43
CA ASN A 209 -13.63 -15.93 -14.37
C ASN A 209 -13.82 -17.40 -13.95
N VAL A 210 -12.78 -18.02 -13.38
CA VAL A 210 -12.84 -19.41 -12.90
C VAL A 210 -13.84 -19.57 -11.76
N PHE A 211 -13.87 -18.63 -10.82
CA PHE A 211 -14.77 -18.69 -9.65
C PHE A 211 -16.06 -17.89 -9.80
N ASP A 212 -16.34 -17.33 -11.00
CA ASP A 212 -17.46 -16.42 -11.26
C ASP A 212 -17.58 -15.31 -10.20
N LEU A 213 -16.44 -14.67 -9.91
CA LEU A 213 -16.31 -13.64 -8.89
C LEU A 213 -16.21 -12.26 -9.53
N LYS A 214 -17.00 -11.30 -9.05
CA LYS A 214 -16.90 -9.92 -9.51
C LYS A 214 -15.66 -9.23 -8.96
N ALA A 215 -14.98 -8.47 -9.81
CA ALA A 215 -13.75 -7.76 -9.47
C ALA A 215 -13.91 -6.80 -8.28
N PHE A 216 -15.04 -6.10 -8.19
CA PHE A 216 -15.33 -5.21 -7.06
C PHE A 216 -15.44 -5.95 -5.72
N ASP A 217 -15.92 -7.20 -5.74
CA ASP A 217 -15.97 -8.03 -4.54
C ASP A 217 -14.58 -8.53 -4.15
N PHE A 218 -13.80 -9.03 -5.12
CA PHE A 218 -12.40 -9.41 -4.89
C PHE A 218 -11.58 -8.26 -4.28
N TYR A 219 -11.72 -7.03 -4.78
CA TYR A 219 -11.01 -5.85 -4.27
C TYR A 219 -11.13 -5.68 -2.75
N LYS A 220 -12.29 -6.00 -2.16
CA LYS A 220 -12.56 -5.81 -0.73
C LYS A 220 -11.63 -6.64 0.17
N VAL A 221 -11.05 -7.73 -0.32
CA VAL A 221 -10.21 -8.62 0.50
C VAL A 221 -8.71 -8.28 0.44
N ILE A 222 -8.24 -7.64 -0.65
CA ILE A 222 -6.80 -7.52 -0.96
C ILE A 222 -5.98 -6.92 0.18
N GLU A 223 -6.37 -5.73 0.68
CA GLU A 223 -5.61 -5.04 1.73
C GLU A 223 -5.58 -5.84 3.05
N SER A 224 -6.71 -6.46 3.41
CA SER A 224 -6.77 -7.28 4.63
C SER A 224 -6.01 -8.59 4.48
N PHE A 225 -5.97 -9.16 3.27
CA PHE A 225 -5.17 -10.34 2.94
C PHE A 225 -3.69 -10.06 3.13
N ILE A 226 -3.18 -8.95 2.56
CA ILE A 226 -1.76 -8.58 2.69
C ILE A 226 -1.41 -8.30 4.16
N ARG A 227 -2.31 -7.65 4.91
CA ARG A 227 -2.10 -7.40 6.34
C ARG A 227 -2.09 -8.68 7.18
N ALA A 228 -2.90 -9.67 6.82
CA ALA A 228 -3.03 -10.92 7.55
C ALA A 228 -1.92 -11.94 7.26
N GLU A 229 -1.19 -11.80 6.15
CA GLU A 229 -0.02 -12.64 5.82
C GLU A 229 1.26 -11.80 5.70
N PRO A 230 1.98 -11.55 6.81
CA PRO A 230 3.19 -10.75 6.80
C PRO A 230 4.39 -11.45 6.12
N SER A 231 4.30 -12.75 5.84
CA SER A 231 5.37 -13.50 5.17
C SER A 231 5.34 -13.38 3.64
N LEU A 232 4.35 -12.71 3.05
CA LEU A 232 4.32 -12.45 1.61
C LEU A 232 5.58 -11.72 1.16
N THR A 233 6.14 -12.15 0.04
CA THR A 233 7.30 -11.49 -0.56
C THR A 233 6.91 -10.13 -1.13
N ARG A 234 7.89 -9.25 -1.32
CA ARG A 234 7.65 -7.93 -1.92
C ARG A 234 7.03 -8.04 -3.32
N GLU A 235 7.45 -9.05 -4.07
CA GLU A 235 6.97 -9.33 -5.43
C GLU A 235 5.50 -9.77 -5.41
N MET A 236 5.10 -10.63 -4.45
CA MET A 236 3.70 -11.03 -4.26
C MET A 236 2.82 -9.84 -3.85
N ILE A 237 3.30 -8.99 -2.93
CA ILE A 237 2.58 -7.79 -2.51
C ILE A 237 2.40 -6.84 -3.69
N LYS A 238 3.47 -6.59 -4.46
CA LYS A 238 3.42 -5.73 -5.65
C LYS A 238 2.45 -6.28 -6.70
N HIS A 239 2.37 -7.60 -6.85
CA HIS A 239 1.39 -8.25 -7.72
C HIS A 239 -0.06 -7.99 -7.26
N LEU A 240 -0.35 -8.19 -5.97
CA LEU A 240 -1.68 -7.93 -5.42
C LEU A 240 -2.06 -6.44 -5.51
N GLU A 241 -1.13 -5.52 -5.25
CA GLU A 241 -1.33 -4.08 -5.50
C GLU A 241 -1.61 -3.79 -6.98
N ARG A 242 -0.94 -4.49 -7.91
CA ARG A 242 -1.25 -4.36 -9.35
C ARG A 242 -2.63 -4.89 -9.68
N CYS A 243 -3.07 -5.99 -9.09
CA CYS A 243 -4.44 -6.50 -9.22
C CYS A 243 -5.44 -5.46 -8.73
N GLU A 244 -5.20 -4.87 -7.55
CA GLU A 244 -6.03 -3.80 -6.98
C GLU A 244 -6.14 -2.60 -7.93
N HIS A 245 -5.01 -2.13 -8.49
CA HIS A 245 -5.00 -1.06 -9.48
C HIS A 245 -5.79 -1.41 -10.74
N ARG A 246 -5.68 -2.65 -11.25
CA ARG A 246 -6.44 -3.13 -12.43
C ARG A 246 -7.95 -3.12 -12.18
N ILE A 247 -8.36 -3.44 -10.96
CA ILE A 247 -9.76 -3.38 -10.56
C ILE A 247 -10.25 -1.93 -10.54
N MET A 248 -9.49 -1.04 -9.90
CA MET A 248 -9.84 0.38 -9.78
C MET A 248 -9.83 1.12 -11.12
N GLU A 249 -8.96 0.73 -12.07
CA GLU A 249 -8.82 1.41 -13.36
C GLU A 249 -9.84 0.93 -14.40
N SER A 250 -10.37 -0.30 -14.32
CA SER A 250 -11.31 -0.81 -15.33
C SER A 250 -12.24 -1.92 -14.85
N LEU A 251 -11.76 -2.97 -14.17
CA LEU A 251 -12.57 -4.19 -13.97
C LEU A 251 -13.79 -3.96 -13.06
N ALA A 252 -13.69 -3.10 -12.04
CA ALA A 252 -14.85 -2.74 -11.21
C ALA A 252 -15.89 -1.90 -11.96
N TRP A 253 -15.54 -1.34 -13.13
CA TRP A 253 -16.40 -0.50 -13.95
C TRP A 253 -17.02 -1.24 -15.14
N GLN A 254 -16.86 -2.57 -15.21
CA GLN A 254 -17.53 -3.39 -16.23
C GLN A 254 -19.05 -3.48 -15.98
N SER A 255 -19.81 -3.61 -17.06
CA SER A 255 -21.24 -3.90 -16.99
C SER A 255 -21.51 -5.17 -16.20
N GLY A 256 -22.52 -5.10 -15.31
CA GLY A 256 -22.82 -6.17 -14.35
C GLY A 256 -21.97 -6.14 -13.07
N SER A 257 -21.10 -5.13 -12.89
CA SER A 257 -20.42 -4.91 -11.62
C SER A 257 -21.39 -4.39 -10.53
N PRO A 258 -21.33 -4.93 -9.30
CA PRO A 258 -22.13 -4.45 -8.16
C PRO A 258 -21.79 -3.01 -7.74
N LEU A 259 -20.69 -2.44 -8.25
CA LEU A 259 -20.33 -1.04 -8.03
C LEU A 259 -21.44 -0.09 -8.50
N PHE A 260 -22.02 -0.32 -9.67
CA PHE A 260 -23.03 0.59 -10.24
C PHE A 260 -24.31 0.61 -9.40
N ASP A 261 -24.75 -0.54 -8.89
CA ASP A 261 -25.89 -0.64 -7.98
C ASP A 261 -25.62 0.13 -6.69
N LEU A 262 -24.40 0.02 -6.17
CA LEU A 262 -23.99 0.71 -4.95
C LEU A 262 -23.94 2.23 -5.13
N ILE A 263 -23.42 2.70 -6.28
CA ILE A 263 -23.44 4.13 -6.64
C ILE A 263 -24.88 4.61 -6.77
N LYS A 264 -25.74 3.90 -7.51
CA LYS A 264 -27.15 4.28 -7.70
C LYS A 264 -27.89 4.39 -6.37
N GLN A 265 -27.74 3.41 -5.48
CA GLN A 265 -28.33 3.44 -4.13
C GLN A 265 -27.79 4.58 -3.26
N SER A 266 -26.54 5.01 -3.46
CA SER A 266 -25.99 6.18 -2.75
C SER A 266 -26.62 7.49 -3.25
N LYS A 267 -26.75 7.65 -4.57
CA LYS A 267 -27.35 8.84 -5.20
C LYS A 267 -28.85 8.98 -4.89
N GLU A 268 -29.59 7.88 -4.87
CA GLU A 268 -31.01 7.87 -4.47
C GLU A 268 -31.21 8.32 -3.01
N ARG A 269 -30.28 7.99 -2.11
CA ARG A 269 -30.32 8.43 -0.70
C ARG A 269 -29.95 9.91 -0.53
N GLU A 270 -28.98 10.40 -1.30
CA GLU A 270 -28.62 11.83 -1.31
C GLU A 270 -29.82 12.70 -1.74
N GLY A 271 -30.63 12.25 -2.70
CA GLY A 271 -31.81 12.99 -3.19
C GLY A 271 -33.03 13.01 -2.25
N GLN A 272 -33.07 12.21 -1.18
CA GLN A 272 -34.22 12.13 -0.26
C GLN A 272 -34.06 12.98 1.01
N THR A 273 -32.92 13.66 1.18
CA THR A 273 -32.66 14.46 2.38
C THR A 273 -32.77 15.95 2.00
N ASP A 274 -33.88 16.61 2.36
CA ASP A 274 -34.13 18.05 2.14
C ASP A 274 -33.24 18.99 2.99
N GLN A 275 -32.07 18.53 3.44
CA GLN A 275 -31.06 19.40 4.03
C GLN A 275 -29.84 19.48 3.11
N PRO A 276 -29.29 20.68 2.87
CA PRO A 276 -28.05 20.84 2.15
C PRO A 276 -26.90 20.35 3.05
N GLU A 277 -26.66 19.04 3.06
CA GLU A 277 -25.40 18.52 3.58
C GLU A 277 -24.28 18.90 2.60
N THR A 278 -23.29 19.61 3.13
CA THR A 278 -22.05 19.97 2.47
C THR A 278 -21.51 18.79 1.67
N THR A 279 -21.39 18.97 0.35
CA THR A 279 -20.66 18.10 -0.57
C THR A 279 -19.45 17.50 0.14
N ALA A 280 -19.36 16.17 0.10
CA ALA A 280 -18.31 15.37 0.75
C ALA A 280 -16.95 16.08 0.72
N THR A 281 -16.59 16.70 1.83
CA THR A 281 -15.22 17.15 2.06
C THR A 281 -14.40 15.89 2.37
N PRO A 282 -13.35 15.58 1.59
CA PRO A 282 -12.41 14.51 1.90
C PRO A 282 -11.46 14.86 3.06
N SER A 283 -11.82 15.87 3.88
CA SER A 283 -11.06 16.31 5.04
C SER A 283 -11.38 15.54 6.32
N THR A 284 -12.21 14.48 6.26
CA THR A 284 -12.38 13.60 7.43
C THR A 284 -11.07 12.86 7.69
N PRO A 285 -10.49 12.98 8.91
CA PRO A 285 -9.23 12.35 9.23
C PRO A 285 -9.32 10.83 9.07
N PHE A 286 -8.20 10.25 8.64
CA PHE A 286 -8.00 8.84 8.38
C PHE A 286 -8.47 7.97 9.57
N GLN A 287 -9.66 7.36 9.49
CA GLN A 287 -9.94 6.17 10.30
C GLN A 287 -9.37 4.97 9.52
N HIS A 288 -8.11 4.64 9.81
CA HIS A 288 -7.34 3.61 9.09
C HIS A 288 -7.78 2.17 9.41
N ASN A 289 -8.95 1.97 10.03
CA ASN A 289 -9.29 0.75 10.73
C ASN A 289 -10.33 -0.11 10.01
N HIS A 290 -10.67 0.19 8.76
CA HIS A 290 -11.61 -0.63 8.01
C HIS A 290 -10.97 -1.96 7.62
N THR A 291 -11.64 -3.05 7.92
CA THR A 291 -11.22 -4.40 7.57
C THR A 291 -12.10 -4.98 6.47
N ALA A 292 -11.67 -6.06 5.83
CA ALA A 292 -12.50 -6.76 4.85
C ALA A 292 -13.86 -7.14 5.46
N ALA A 293 -13.89 -7.53 6.74
CA ALA A 293 -15.14 -7.83 7.45
C ALA A 293 -16.11 -6.64 7.40
N ASP A 294 -15.64 -5.41 7.68
CA ASP A 294 -16.49 -4.21 7.59
C ASP A 294 -17.03 -3.96 6.16
N LEU A 295 -16.26 -4.33 5.13
CA LEU A 295 -16.63 -4.13 3.73
C LEU A 295 -17.67 -5.16 3.25
N TYR A 296 -17.56 -6.41 3.69
CA TYR A 296 -18.52 -7.48 3.36
C TYR A 296 -19.80 -7.39 4.19
N LEU A 297 -19.70 -6.96 5.45
CA LEU A 297 -20.85 -6.78 6.34
C LEU A 297 -21.57 -5.42 6.16
N SER A 298 -21.03 -4.53 5.32
CA SER A 298 -21.64 -3.22 5.06
C SER A 298 -23.07 -3.39 4.51
N PRO A 299 -24.08 -2.68 5.04
CA PRO A 299 -25.48 -2.95 4.72
C PRO A 299 -25.81 -2.70 3.24
N VAL A 300 -25.89 -3.77 2.46
CA VAL A 300 -26.55 -3.80 1.15
C VAL A 300 -28.01 -4.16 1.38
N LYS A 301 -28.85 -3.19 1.76
CA LYS A 301 -30.30 -3.43 1.75
C LYS A 301 -30.76 -3.51 0.30
N SER A 302 -30.93 -4.73 -0.20
CA SER A 302 -31.75 -5.01 -1.39
C SER A 302 -33.16 -4.45 -1.17
N PRO A 303 -33.79 -3.75 -2.14
CA PRO A 303 -35.15 -3.27 -1.99
C PRO A 303 -36.10 -4.48 -2.01
N LYS A 304 -36.48 -4.99 -0.83
CA LYS A 304 -37.59 -5.94 -0.73
C LYS A 304 -38.87 -5.22 -1.13
N LYS A 305 -39.49 -5.68 -2.22
CA LYS A 305 -40.87 -5.37 -2.64
C LYS A 305 -41.78 -5.37 -1.41
N LYS A 306 -42.45 -4.26 -1.15
CA LYS A 306 -43.57 -4.19 -0.20
C LYS A 306 -44.66 -5.16 -0.70
N ALA A 307 -44.78 -6.32 -0.06
CA ALA A 307 -45.98 -7.13 -0.14
C ALA A 307 -47.07 -6.39 0.66
N SER A 308 -48.11 -5.96 -0.04
CA SER A 308 -49.34 -5.39 0.52
C SER A 308 -50.14 -6.47 1.25
N GLY A 309 -50.28 -6.34 2.57
CA GLY A 309 -51.28 -7.04 3.37
C GLY A 309 -52.32 -6.05 3.91
N PRO A 310 -53.61 -6.42 4.02
CA PRO A 310 -54.70 -5.51 4.39
C PRO A 310 -54.71 -5.21 5.91
N PRO A 311 -55.39 -4.13 6.35
CA PRO A 311 -55.35 -3.70 7.76
C PRO A 311 -56.35 -4.51 8.60
N PRO A 312 -56.06 -4.76 9.89
CA PRO A 312 -57.11 -5.00 10.86
C PRO A 312 -57.42 -3.74 11.67
N THR A 313 -58.70 -3.69 12.01
CA THR A 313 -59.51 -2.66 12.66
C THR A 313 -59.18 -2.41 14.13
N ALA A 314 -59.66 -1.25 14.59
CA ALA A 314 -59.51 -0.64 15.92
C ALA A 314 -60.08 -1.45 17.10
N ASN A 315 -59.49 -1.25 18.29
CA ASN A 315 -60.18 -0.99 19.56
C ASN A 315 -59.23 -0.54 20.70
N SER A 316 -59.58 0.60 21.34
CA SER A 316 -59.46 1.05 22.77
C SER A 316 -58.21 0.65 23.61
N THR A 317 -57.51 1.46 24.41
CA THR A 317 -57.75 2.70 25.22
C THR A 317 -56.37 3.22 25.72
N PRO A 318 -56.21 4.46 26.25
CA PRO A 318 -54.91 5.10 26.44
C PRO A 318 -54.30 4.87 27.83
N SER A 319 -53.01 4.54 27.90
CA SER A 319 -52.21 4.69 29.12
C SER A 319 -50.90 5.39 28.77
N ALA A 320 -50.71 6.54 29.41
CA ALA A 320 -49.58 7.43 29.23
C ALA A 320 -48.28 6.80 29.75
N GLN A 321 -47.28 6.65 28.86
CA GLN A 321 -45.86 6.63 29.21
C GLN A 321 -45.04 7.34 28.12
N PRO A 322 -43.91 7.97 28.46
CA PRO A 322 -43.25 8.94 27.60
C PRO A 322 -42.70 8.30 26.33
N ALA A 323 -42.96 8.95 25.20
CA ALA A 323 -42.43 8.60 23.90
C ALA A 323 -40.90 8.48 23.96
N ALA A 324 -40.40 7.26 23.81
CA ALA A 324 -39.05 7.05 23.29
C ALA A 324 -39.06 7.58 21.86
N SER A 325 -38.31 8.66 21.64
CA SER A 325 -38.07 9.21 20.31
C SER A 325 -37.56 8.08 19.40
N PRO A 326 -38.11 7.92 18.18
CA PRO A 326 -37.43 7.09 17.19
C PRO A 326 -36.09 7.77 16.93
N GLN A 327 -34.99 7.14 17.39
CA GLN A 327 -33.66 7.53 16.98
C GLN A 327 -33.64 7.53 15.46
N THR A 328 -33.59 8.72 14.88
CA THR A 328 -33.28 8.95 13.48
C THR A 328 -31.92 8.31 13.23
N GLN A 329 -31.93 7.07 12.73
CA GLN A 329 -30.73 6.42 12.23
C GLN A 329 -30.19 7.31 11.11
N LYS A 330 -29.09 8.04 11.39
CA LYS A 330 -28.35 8.76 10.37
C LYS A 330 -28.12 7.82 9.19
N PRO A 331 -28.37 8.25 7.93
CA PRO A 331 -28.16 7.39 6.77
C PRO A 331 -26.68 7.00 6.72
N GLN A 332 -26.35 5.78 7.14
CA GLN A 332 -24.99 5.28 7.09
C GLN A 332 -24.60 5.09 5.62
N LYS A 333 -23.65 5.92 5.17
CA LYS A 333 -23.02 5.82 3.85
C LYS A 333 -22.34 4.46 3.70
N SER A 334 -22.37 3.89 2.50
CA SER A 334 -21.68 2.62 2.23
C SER A 334 -20.18 2.80 2.44
N ILE A 335 -19.62 2.08 3.42
CA ILE A 335 -18.20 2.12 3.76
C ILE A 335 -17.37 1.64 2.56
N SER A 336 -17.80 0.55 1.93
CA SER A 336 -17.12 -0.03 0.77
C SER A 336 -17.07 0.91 -0.43
N LEU A 337 -18.16 1.62 -0.72
CA LEU A 337 -18.17 2.62 -1.79
C LEU A 337 -17.22 3.79 -1.50
N SER A 338 -17.28 4.32 -0.27
CA SER A 338 -16.47 5.48 0.12
C SER A 338 -14.97 5.17 0.08
N LEU A 339 -14.57 3.99 0.57
CA LEU A 339 -13.18 3.55 0.55
C LEU A 339 -12.71 3.28 -0.88
N PHE A 340 -13.55 2.67 -1.71
CA PHE A 340 -13.24 2.44 -3.12
C PHE A 340 -12.98 3.75 -3.87
N TYR A 341 -13.90 4.72 -3.80
CA TYR A 341 -13.69 6.03 -4.43
C TYR A 341 -12.46 6.76 -3.91
N LYS A 342 -12.17 6.68 -2.61
CA LYS A 342 -10.95 7.26 -2.03
C LYS A 342 -9.69 6.68 -2.67
N LYS A 343 -9.61 5.35 -2.85
CA LYS A 343 -8.46 4.72 -3.51
C LYS A 343 -8.42 5.01 -5.03
N VAL A 344 -9.56 5.02 -5.71
CA VAL A 344 -9.66 5.42 -7.13
C VAL A 344 -9.14 6.83 -7.32
N PHE A 345 -9.57 7.79 -6.49
CA PHE A 345 -9.11 9.17 -6.59
C PHE A 345 -7.62 9.32 -6.36
N LEU A 346 -7.06 8.57 -5.40
CA LEU A 346 -5.62 8.56 -5.17
C LEU A 346 -4.85 8.02 -6.38
N LEU A 347 -5.30 6.90 -6.95
CA LEU A 347 -4.68 6.31 -8.15
C LEU A 347 -4.77 7.28 -9.34
N ALA A 348 -5.96 7.82 -9.57
CA ALA A 348 -6.25 8.77 -10.65
C ALA A 348 -5.38 10.02 -10.56
N TYR A 349 -5.31 10.63 -9.37
CA TYR A 349 -4.49 11.83 -9.16
C TYR A 349 -3.00 11.55 -9.31
N ARG A 350 -2.49 10.42 -8.80
CA ARG A 350 -1.07 10.05 -8.97
C ARG A 350 -0.68 9.93 -10.44
N ARG A 351 -1.51 9.25 -11.25
CA ARG A 351 -1.26 9.10 -12.70
C ARG A 351 -1.35 10.44 -13.43
N LEU A 352 -2.37 11.23 -13.10
CA LEU A 352 -2.53 12.58 -13.64
C LEU A 352 -1.30 13.41 -13.32
N HIS A 353 -0.85 13.44 -12.07
CA HIS A 353 0.30 14.21 -11.63
C HIS A 353 1.58 13.80 -12.37
N THR A 354 1.85 12.50 -12.53
CA THR A 354 3.01 12.03 -13.30
C THR A 354 2.96 12.50 -14.75
N LEU A 355 1.80 12.35 -15.42
CA LEU A 355 1.64 12.76 -16.81
C LEU A 355 1.67 14.29 -16.97
N PHE A 356 1.13 15.02 -15.99
CA PHE A 356 1.11 16.47 -15.93
C PHE A 356 2.53 17.03 -15.81
N LEU A 357 3.35 16.49 -14.90
CA LEU A 357 4.75 16.91 -14.75
C LEU A 357 5.57 16.74 -16.03
N GLN A 358 5.26 15.70 -16.82
CA GLN A 358 5.96 15.45 -18.08
C GLN A 358 5.51 16.38 -19.23
N LEU A 359 4.25 16.84 -19.22
CA LEU A 359 3.63 17.52 -20.36
C LEU A 359 3.33 19.01 -20.16
N LEU A 360 3.09 19.45 -18.92
CA LEU A 360 2.50 20.74 -18.58
C LEU A 360 3.21 21.43 -17.42
N SER A 361 4.50 21.15 -17.20
CA SER A 361 5.30 21.76 -16.13
C SER A 361 5.36 23.29 -16.18
N GLU A 362 5.18 23.87 -17.38
CA GLU A 362 5.14 25.32 -17.59
C GLU A 362 3.80 25.97 -17.19
N HIS A 363 2.77 25.17 -16.89
CA HIS A 363 1.41 25.64 -16.60
C HIS A 363 0.84 25.04 -15.30
N PRO A 364 1.49 25.21 -14.13
CA PRO A 364 1.15 24.53 -12.88
C PRO A 364 -0.29 24.77 -12.42
N ASP A 365 -0.89 25.93 -12.75
CA ASP A 365 -2.26 26.28 -12.40
C ASP A 365 -3.30 25.31 -13.00
N LEU A 366 -2.97 24.63 -14.11
CA LEU A 366 -3.88 23.73 -14.81
C LEU A 366 -4.10 22.41 -14.07
N GLU A 367 -3.16 21.97 -13.22
CA GLU A 367 -3.24 20.65 -12.58
C GLU A 367 -4.52 20.52 -11.74
N SER A 368 -4.79 21.55 -10.93
CA SER A 368 -5.97 21.61 -10.06
C SER A 368 -7.28 21.65 -10.85
N LEU A 369 -7.29 22.31 -12.02
CA LEU A 369 -8.45 22.39 -12.90
C LEU A 369 -8.74 21.06 -13.60
N ILE A 370 -7.69 20.41 -14.12
CA ILE A 370 -7.78 19.08 -14.72
C ILE A 370 -8.27 18.07 -13.67
N TRP A 371 -7.70 18.11 -12.47
CA TRP A 371 -8.12 17.26 -11.36
C TRP A 371 -9.59 17.49 -11.00
N THR A 372 -10.04 18.75 -10.93
CA THR A 372 -11.43 19.09 -10.62
C THR A 372 -12.40 18.50 -11.65
N LEU A 373 -12.11 18.65 -12.95
CA LEU A 373 -12.93 18.05 -14.00
C LEU A 373 -12.91 16.52 -13.93
N PHE A 374 -11.74 15.92 -13.73
CA PHE A 374 -11.58 14.48 -13.70
C PHE A 374 -12.33 13.86 -12.51
N GLN A 375 -12.14 14.42 -11.32
CA GLN A 375 -12.82 14.01 -10.09
C GLN A 375 -14.34 14.19 -10.20
N TYR A 376 -14.81 15.32 -10.73
CA TYR A 376 -16.23 15.57 -10.99
C TYR A 376 -16.82 14.50 -11.92
N THR A 377 -16.10 14.17 -13.00
CA THR A 377 -16.53 13.18 -13.99
C THR A 377 -16.72 11.80 -13.34
N LEU A 378 -15.77 11.36 -12.51
CA LEU A 378 -15.85 10.06 -11.82
C LEU A 378 -16.97 10.00 -10.77
N GLN A 379 -17.31 11.12 -10.14
CA GLN A 379 -18.31 11.17 -9.06
C GLN A 379 -19.74 11.38 -9.56
N ASN A 380 -19.92 12.17 -10.62
CA ASN A 380 -21.24 12.60 -11.08
C ASN A 380 -21.62 12.01 -12.44
N GLU A 381 -20.65 11.86 -13.34
CA GLU A 381 -20.83 11.26 -14.67
C GLU A 381 -20.23 9.84 -14.72
N TYR A 382 -20.41 9.06 -13.65
CA TYR A 382 -19.79 7.74 -13.48
C TYR A 382 -20.21 6.72 -14.55
N GLU A 383 -21.32 6.93 -15.25
CA GLU A 383 -21.72 6.13 -16.41
C GLU A 383 -20.72 6.23 -17.57
N LEU A 384 -19.89 7.30 -17.62
CA LEU A 384 -18.78 7.39 -18.58
C LEU A 384 -17.68 6.36 -18.29
N MET A 385 -17.58 5.82 -17.08
CA MET A 385 -16.62 4.75 -16.75
C MET A 385 -17.12 3.36 -17.15
N ARG A 386 -18.41 3.19 -17.44
CA ARG A 386 -19.00 1.88 -17.79
C ARG A 386 -18.28 1.28 -19.00
N ASP A 387 -17.69 0.10 -18.79
CA ASP A 387 -16.91 -0.65 -19.78
C ASP A 387 -15.75 0.16 -20.40
N ARG A 388 -15.22 1.12 -19.63
CA ARG A 388 -14.12 2.00 -20.03
C ARG A 388 -13.00 1.98 -18.99
N HIS A 389 -11.92 2.68 -19.31
CA HIS A 389 -10.71 2.74 -18.51
C HIS A 389 -10.52 4.13 -17.88
N LEU A 390 -10.06 4.16 -16.63
CA LEU A 390 -9.80 5.38 -15.85
C LEU A 390 -8.90 6.37 -16.61
N ASP A 391 -7.83 5.87 -17.20
CA ASP A 391 -6.87 6.68 -17.95
C ASP A 391 -7.47 7.31 -19.23
N GLN A 392 -8.54 6.74 -19.81
CA GLN A 392 -9.23 7.38 -20.94
C GLN A 392 -9.90 8.67 -20.50
N ILE A 393 -10.54 8.64 -19.33
CA ILE A 393 -11.16 9.83 -18.71
C ILE A 393 -10.07 10.84 -18.32
N MET A 394 -8.95 10.39 -17.73
CA MET A 394 -7.81 11.24 -17.40
C MET A 394 -7.28 12.02 -18.62
N MET A 395 -6.95 11.32 -19.71
CA MET A 395 -6.42 11.94 -20.93
C MET A 395 -7.43 12.89 -21.58
N CYS A 396 -8.72 12.56 -21.56
CA CYS A 396 -9.78 13.44 -22.06
C CYS A 396 -9.95 14.69 -21.19
N SER A 397 -9.85 14.57 -19.87
CA SER A 397 -9.89 15.71 -18.94
C SER A 397 -8.69 16.64 -19.15
N MET A 398 -7.48 16.10 -19.34
CA MET A 398 -6.29 16.90 -19.68
C MET A 398 -6.50 17.68 -20.97
N TYR A 399 -6.89 16.98 -22.05
CA TYR A 399 -7.13 17.62 -23.34
C TYR A 399 -8.23 18.68 -23.28
N GLY A 400 -9.35 18.37 -22.63
CA GLY A 400 -10.51 19.26 -22.52
C GLY A 400 -10.19 20.58 -21.82
N ILE A 401 -9.48 20.53 -20.68
CA ILE A 401 -9.09 21.73 -19.93
C ILE A 401 -8.05 22.55 -20.69
N CYS A 402 -7.00 21.92 -21.24
CA CYS A 402 -6.00 22.63 -22.04
C CYS A 402 -6.65 23.36 -23.23
N LYS A 403 -7.62 22.72 -23.90
CA LYS A 403 -8.34 23.31 -25.03
C LYS A 403 -9.12 24.58 -24.65
N VAL A 404 -9.83 24.59 -23.52
CA VAL A 404 -10.58 25.79 -23.09
C VAL A 404 -9.71 26.86 -22.44
N LYS A 405 -8.50 26.51 -22.01
CA LYS A 405 -7.47 27.45 -21.53
C LYS A 405 -6.51 27.91 -22.62
N ASN A 406 -6.78 27.57 -23.89
CA ASN A 406 -5.96 27.92 -25.05
C ASN A 406 -4.49 27.46 -24.96
N VAL A 407 -4.25 26.30 -24.33
CA VAL A 407 -2.94 25.63 -24.31
C VAL A 407 -2.93 24.53 -25.36
N ASP A 408 -1.96 24.56 -26.29
CA ASP A 408 -1.84 23.56 -27.36
C ASP A 408 -1.32 22.22 -26.82
N LEU A 409 -2.26 21.36 -26.43
CA LEU A 409 -1.99 19.99 -26.04
C LEU A 409 -2.75 19.03 -26.96
N ARG A 410 -2.04 18.44 -27.94
CA ARG A 410 -2.63 17.47 -28.88
C ARG A 410 -2.68 16.06 -28.29
N PHE A 411 -3.70 15.27 -28.63
CA PHE A 411 -3.79 13.87 -28.21
C PHE A 411 -2.55 13.05 -28.56
N LYS A 412 -1.90 13.30 -29.71
CA LYS A 412 -0.64 12.64 -30.10
C LYS A 412 0.46 12.82 -29.04
N ILE A 413 0.54 13.98 -28.39
CA ILE A 413 1.52 14.28 -27.35
C ILE A 413 1.14 13.54 -26.06
N ILE A 414 -0.13 13.62 -25.67
CA ILE A 414 -0.67 12.94 -24.47
C ILE A 414 -0.43 11.43 -24.55
N VAL A 415 -0.83 10.78 -25.65
CA VAL A 415 -0.71 9.32 -25.79
C VAL A 415 0.75 8.87 -25.93
N SER A 416 1.64 9.75 -26.43
CA SER A 416 3.08 9.45 -26.48
C SER A 416 3.68 9.41 -25.07
N ALA A 417 3.40 10.41 -24.24
CA ALA A 417 3.84 10.39 -22.85
C ALA A 417 3.15 9.32 -22.00
N TYR A 418 1.88 8.99 -22.29
CA TYR A 418 1.16 7.91 -21.62
C TYR A 418 1.84 6.54 -21.78
N LYS A 419 2.45 6.27 -22.94
CA LYS A 419 3.18 5.01 -23.20
C LYS A 419 4.40 4.81 -22.28
N GLU A 420 4.98 5.91 -21.81
CA GLU A 420 6.13 5.87 -20.89
C GLU A 420 5.72 5.60 -19.43
N LEU A 421 4.43 5.68 -19.12
CA LEU A 421 3.93 5.34 -17.78
C LEU A 421 4.00 3.83 -17.55
N CYS A 422 4.44 3.45 -16.35
CA CYS A 422 4.52 2.04 -15.95
C CYS A 422 3.16 1.35 -16.01
N ASN A 423 3.15 0.10 -16.48
CA ASN A 423 1.98 -0.78 -16.51
C ASN A 423 0.81 -0.26 -17.38
N THR A 424 1.08 0.51 -18.43
CA THR A 424 0.07 0.95 -19.40
C THR A 424 -0.05 -0.01 -20.57
N ASN A 425 -1.16 0.07 -21.30
CA ASN A 425 -1.40 -0.69 -22.53
C ASN A 425 -1.79 0.28 -23.66
N GLN A 426 -1.26 0.07 -24.86
CA GLN A 426 -1.60 0.88 -26.03
C GLN A 426 -3.07 0.71 -26.46
N GLU A 427 -3.67 -0.46 -26.20
CA GLU A 427 -5.09 -0.69 -26.47
C GLU A 427 -5.98 0.30 -25.71
N THR A 428 -5.54 0.80 -24.54
CA THR A 428 -6.29 1.75 -23.72
C THR A 428 -6.69 3.02 -24.47
N PHE A 429 -5.89 3.50 -25.43
CA PHE A 429 -6.24 4.67 -26.25
C PHE A 429 -6.52 4.34 -27.73
N LYS A 430 -6.19 3.12 -28.19
CA LYS A 430 -6.49 2.66 -29.55
C LYS A 430 -7.88 2.05 -29.68
N ARG A 431 -8.39 1.41 -28.62
CA ARG A 431 -9.65 0.66 -28.61
C ARG A 431 -10.52 1.09 -27.43
N VAL A 432 -11.23 2.20 -27.60
CA VAL A 432 -12.11 2.84 -26.61
C VAL A 432 -13.56 2.65 -27.01
N LEU A 433 -14.40 2.21 -26.06
CA LEU A 433 -15.83 1.98 -26.30
C LEU A 433 -16.58 3.28 -26.61
N ILE A 434 -17.24 3.33 -27.78
CA ILE A 434 -18.05 4.46 -28.24
C ILE A 434 -19.53 4.21 -27.89
N ARG A 435 -20.15 3.18 -28.49
CA ARG A 435 -21.54 2.75 -28.27
C ARG A 435 -21.64 1.25 -28.53
N GLU A 436 -22.42 0.52 -27.72
CA GLU A 436 -22.88 -0.87 -28.00
C GLU A 436 -21.90 -1.72 -28.84
N GLU A 437 -20.79 -2.14 -28.23
CA GLU A 437 -19.70 -2.94 -28.83
C GLU A 437 -18.85 -2.28 -29.94
N GLN A 438 -19.11 -1.03 -30.32
CA GLN A 438 -18.27 -0.28 -31.25
C GLN A 438 -17.09 0.36 -30.51
N TYR A 439 -15.87 0.06 -30.98
CA TYR A 439 -14.63 0.60 -30.45
C TYR A 439 -13.90 1.45 -31.48
N ASP A 440 -13.30 2.55 -31.03
CA ASP A 440 -12.48 3.43 -31.86
C ASP A 440 -11.38 4.08 -30.99
N SER A 441 -10.56 4.95 -31.57
CA SER A 441 -9.55 5.72 -30.87
C SER A 441 -10.12 6.63 -29.78
N ILE A 442 -9.26 7.00 -28.83
CA ILE A 442 -9.58 7.96 -27.77
C ILE A 442 -10.05 9.32 -28.30
N ILE A 443 -9.63 9.71 -29.52
CA ILE A 443 -10.03 10.97 -30.15
C ILE A 443 -11.51 10.91 -30.56
N VAL A 444 -11.95 9.78 -31.13
CA VAL A 444 -13.34 9.56 -31.51
C VAL A 444 -14.22 9.50 -30.25
N PHE A 445 -13.77 8.79 -29.22
CA PHE A 445 -14.42 8.79 -27.90
C PHE A 445 -14.58 10.20 -27.33
N TYR A 446 -13.51 11.01 -27.37
CA TYR A 446 -13.54 12.39 -26.88
C TYR A 446 -14.63 13.21 -27.59
N ASN A 447 -14.67 13.17 -28.92
CA ASN A 447 -15.58 14.01 -29.71
C ASN A 447 -17.04 13.52 -29.65
N LEU A 448 -17.26 12.20 -29.74
CA LEU A 448 -18.61 11.62 -29.89
C LEU A 448 -19.30 11.28 -28.56
N VAL A 449 -18.54 11.11 -27.47
CA VAL A 449 -19.09 10.69 -26.17
C VAL A 449 -18.73 11.66 -25.06
N PHE A 450 -17.43 11.83 -24.77
CA PHE A 450 -16.97 12.63 -23.63
C PHE A 450 -17.43 14.09 -23.73
N MET A 451 -17.19 14.74 -24.87
CA MET A 451 -17.60 16.11 -25.11
C MET A 451 -19.12 16.27 -25.18
N GLN A 452 -19.84 15.29 -25.73
CA GLN A 452 -21.30 15.37 -25.79
C GLN A 452 -21.92 15.38 -24.39
N LYS A 453 -21.29 14.71 -23.43
CA LYS A 453 -21.72 14.71 -22.03
C LYS A 453 -21.21 15.90 -21.22
N LEU A 454 -19.95 16.29 -21.39
CA LEU A 454 -19.28 17.24 -20.50
C LEU A 454 -19.09 18.65 -21.08
N LYS A 455 -19.58 18.95 -22.30
CA LYS A 455 -19.38 20.25 -22.96
C LYS A 455 -19.72 21.43 -22.06
N THR A 456 -20.89 21.42 -21.42
CA THR A 456 -21.34 22.51 -20.55
C THR A 456 -20.44 22.65 -19.32
N ASN A 457 -20.07 21.54 -18.68
CA ASN A 457 -19.16 21.52 -17.52
C ASN A 457 -17.76 22.04 -17.88
N ILE A 458 -17.22 21.65 -19.04
CA ILE A 458 -15.89 22.06 -19.49
C ILE A 458 -15.84 23.55 -19.82
N LEU A 459 -16.88 24.09 -20.46
CA LEU A 459 -16.94 25.51 -20.81
C LEU A 459 -17.01 26.44 -19.57
N GLN A 460 -17.46 25.96 -18.41
CA GLN A 460 -17.47 26.73 -17.16
C GLN A 460 -16.05 27.15 -16.72
N TYR A 461 -15.02 26.37 -17.05
CA TYR A 461 -13.63 26.67 -16.69
C TYR A 461 -13.04 27.84 -17.51
N ALA A 462 -13.66 28.22 -18.63
CA ALA A 462 -13.32 29.43 -19.38
C ALA A 462 -14.18 30.65 -18.99
N SER A 463 -15.20 30.46 -18.14
CA SER A 463 -16.10 31.52 -17.73
C SER A 463 -15.53 32.36 -16.57
N ASN A 464 -16.16 33.50 -16.31
CA ASN A 464 -15.82 34.39 -15.19
C ASN A 464 -16.15 33.78 -13.81
N ARG A 465 -16.84 32.63 -13.76
CA ARG A 465 -17.18 31.90 -12.52
C ARG A 465 -16.75 30.44 -12.65
N PRO A 466 -15.44 30.14 -12.49
CA PRO A 466 -14.96 28.77 -12.57
C PRO A 466 -15.55 27.92 -11.41
N PRO A 467 -15.68 26.59 -11.61
CA PRO A 467 -16.09 25.69 -10.54
C PRO A 467 -15.14 25.76 -9.34
N THR A 468 -15.67 25.48 -8.14
CA THR A 468 -14.86 25.34 -6.93
C THR A 468 -13.88 24.17 -7.11
N LEU A 469 -12.60 24.42 -6.84
CA LEU A 469 -11.56 23.41 -7.04
C LEU A 469 -11.78 22.19 -6.14
N SER A 470 -11.65 21.00 -6.72
CA SER A 470 -11.69 19.77 -5.96
C SER A 470 -10.43 19.63 -5.10
N PRO A 471 -10.56 19.21 -3.85
CA PRO A 471 -9.42 18.95 -2.98
C PRO A 471 -8.55 17.84 -3.56
N ILE A 472 -7.23 18.04 -3.48
CA ILE A 472 -6.24 17.04 -3.91
C ILE A 472 -6.26 15.87 -2.93
N PRO A 473 -6.37 14.61 -3.39
CA PRO A 473 -6.29 13.44 -2.52
C PRO A 473 -4.96 13.42 -1.77
N HIS A 474 -5.01 13.49 -0.45
CA HIS A 474 -3.81 13.32 0.36
C HIS A 474 -3.29 11.88 0.21
N VAL A 475 -1.99 11.74 -0.05
CA VAL A 475 -1.31 10.44 -0.07
C VAL A 475 -1.44 9.79 1.32
N PRO A 476 -2.16 8.66 1.44
CA PRO A 476 -2.09 7.82 2.62
C PRO A 476 -0.65 7.39 2.89
N ARG A 477 -0.29 7.20 4.16
CA ARG A 477 0.85 6.35 4.51
C ARG A 477 0.59 4.98 3.87
N SER A 478 1.63 4.34 3.32
CA SER A 478 1.52 2.90 3.00
C SER A 478 1.10 2.17 4.28
N PRO A 479 0.03 1.35 4.27
CA PRO A 479 -0.32 0.52 5.42
C PRO A 479 0.78 -0.51 5.71
N TYR A 480 1.55 -0.88 4.68
CA TYR A 480 2.74 -1.70 4.79
C TYR A 480 3.87 -0.82 5.31
N GLN A 481 4.19 -0.97 6.59
CA GLN A 481 5.24 -0.22 7.29
C GLN A 481 6.63 -0.63 6.77
N PHE A 482 6.95 -0.29 5.52
CA PHE A 482 8.31 -0.39 5.04
C PHE A 482 9.18 0.56 5.87
N SER A 483 10.33 0.05 6.34
CA SER A 483 11.32 0.79 7.14
C SER A 483 11.75 2.12 6.51
N ASN A 484 11.55 2.30 5.20
CA ASN A 484 11.93 3.48 4.42
C ASN A 484 10.79 4.47 4.14
N SER A 485 9.61 4.35 4.77
CA SER A 485 8.53 5.34 4.57
C SER A 485 8.83 6.62 5.38
N PRO A 486 8.85 7.82 4.76
CA PRO A 486 9.19 9.05 5.48
C PRO A 486 8.16 9.36 6.58
N ARG A 487 8.61 9.41 7.83
CA ARG A 487 7.78 9.78 8.98
C ARG A 487 7.59 11.30 9.00
N ARG A 488 6.34 11.77 8.89
CA ARG A 488 6.02 13.17 9.23
C ARG A 488 6.11 13.38 10.73
N VAL A 489 6.96 14.32 11.13
CA VAL A 489 7.04 14.86 12.48
C VAL A 489 5.95 15.95 12.62
N PRO A 490 5.11 15.95 13.66
CA PRO A 490 4.09 16.99 13.86
C PRO A 490 4.71 18.40 13.78
N ALA A 491 4.08 19.31 13.01
CA ALA A 491 4.49 20.71 12.99
C ALA A 491 4.38 21.27 14.42
N GLY A 492 5.51 21.65 15.00
CA GLY A 492 5.62 22.07 16.41
C GLY A 492 6.40 21.11 17.32
N SER A 493 6.78 19.93 16.86
CA SER A 493 7.69 19.05 17.62
C SER A 493 9.15 19.30 17.25
N ASN A 494 9.95 19.63 18.26
CA ASN A 494 11.40 19.82 18.13
C ASN A 494 12.07 18.46 17.83
N ILE A 495 12.84 18.39 16.76
CA ILE A 495 13.64 17.22 16.41
C ILE A 495 15.00 17.38 17.07
N TYR A 496 15.38 16.39 17.88
CA TYR A 496 16.69 16.32 18.51
C TYR A 496 17.59 15.41 17.69
N ILE A 497 18.68 15.97 17.15
CA ILE A 497 19.72 15.20 16.48
C ILE A 497 20.90 15.07 17.46
N SER A 498 21.29 13.85 17.76
CA SER A 498 22.47 13.53 18.59
C SER A 498 23.41 12.64 17.78
N PRO A 499 24.74 12.82 17.89
CA PRO A 499 25.70 11.93 17.23
C PRO A 499 25.48 10.47 17.66
N LEU A 500 25.48 9.54 16.70
CA LEU A 500 25.41 8.11 17.00
C LEU A 500 26.60 7.69 17.90
N LYS A 501 26.33 6.90 18.94
CA LYS A 501 27.40 6.19 19.65
C LYS A 501 27.89 5.05 18.76
N SER A 502 29.21 4.98 18.54
CA SER A 502 29.85 3.86 17.83
C SER A 502 29.48 2.52 18.48
N PRO A 503 29.16 1.45 17.73
CA PRO A 503 28.79 0.15 18.29
C PRO A 503 29.93 -0.59 19.01
N TYR A 504 31.19 -0.15 18.87
CA TYR A 504 32.37 -0.93 19.26
C TYR A 504 32.80 -0.88 20.74
N LYS A 505 31.94 -0.45 21.66
CA LYS A 505 32.22 -0.55 23.10
C LYS A 505 30.99 -1.02 23.87
N PHE A 506 30.64 -2.28 23.69
CA PHE A 506 29.85 -3.03 24.66
C PHE A 506 30.71 -4.16 25.23
N SER A 507 31.50 -3.81 26.24
CA SER A 507 31.94 -4.74 27.28
C SER A 507 31.94 -3.95 28.58
N ASP A 508 31.23 -4.50 29.56
CA ASP A 508 30.97 -4.03 30.93
C ASP A 508 29.86 -2.99 31.16
N GLY A 509 28.77 -3.51 31.75
CA GLY A 509 28.14 -2.90 32.92
C GLY A 509 27.14 -1.77 32.67
N PHE A 510 25.88 -2.05 32.99
CA PHE A 510 24.76 -1.11 33.10
C PHE A 510 25.15 0.33 33.50
N GLN A 511 24.94 1.28 32.59
CA GLN A 511 24.79 2.70 32.94
C GLN A 511 23.47 3.24 32.40
N SER A 512 22.66 3.74 33.33
CA SER A 512 21.38 4.39 33.12
C SER A 512 21.52 5.70 32.30
N PRO A 513 20.44 6.19 31.63
CA PRO A 513 20.51 7.24 30.61
C PRO A 513 20.80 8.67 31.13
N THR A 514 21.16 8.85 32.40
CA THR A 514 21.10 10.15 33.09
C THR A 514 22.40 10.97 33.07
N LYS A 515 23.46 10.52 32.39
CA LYS A 515 24.69 11.31 32.17
C LYS A 515 24.86 11.65 30.68
N MET A 516 24.06 12.60 30.18
CA MET A 516 24.38 13.36 28.97
C MET A 516 24.37 14.85 29.32
N THR A 517 25.48 15.54 29.12
CA THR A 517 25.54 17.00 29.33
C THR A 517 24.83 17.74 28.19
N PRO A 518 24.19 18.90 28.44
CA PRO A 518 23.34 19.59 27.45
C PRO A 518 24.04 20.11 26.19
N ARG A 519 25.39 20.04 26.13
CA ARG A 519 26.19 20.66 25.06
C ARG A 519 26.30 19.83 23.77
N SER A 520 25.80 18.60 23.74
CA SER A 520 25.97 17.68 22.59
C SER A 520 24.73 17.56 21.69
N ARG A 521 23.62 18.24 22.02
CA ARG A 521 22.36 18.17 21.25
C ARG A 521 22.20 19.44 20.43
N ILE A 522 22.02 19.29 19.13
CA ILE A 522 21.54 20.38 18.28
C ILE A 522 20.02 20.26 18.19
N LEU A 523 19.35 21.36 18.50
CA LEU A 523 17.90 21.47 18.51
C LEU A 523 17.46 22.06 17.17
N VAL A 524 16.67 21.29 16.41
CA VAL A 524 16.12 21.73 15.13
C VAL A 524 14.60 21.70 15.22
N SER A 525 13.97 22.88 15.22
CA SER A 525 12.53 23.02 15.10
C SER A 525 12.16 23.08 13.62
N ILE A 526 11.23 22.23 13.16
CA ILE A 526 10.68 22.30 11.80
C ILE A 526 9.25 22.83 11.89
N GLY A 527 9.05 24.11 11.59
CA GLY A 527 7.71 24.71 11.61
C GLY A 527 7.60 26.24 11.58
N GLU A 528 8.66 26.99 11.91
CA GLU A 528 8.70 28.45 11.73
C GLU A 528 9.61 28.80 10.55
N SER A 529 9.37 29.94 9.88
CA SER A 529 10.16 30.38 8.72
C SER A 529 11.65 30.29 9.05
N PHE A 530 12.33 29.33 8.45
CA PHE A 530 13.72 29.02 8.77
C PHE A 530 14.62 30.17 8.31
N GLY A 531 15.00 31.03 9.25
CA GLY A 531 16.03 32.02 9.05
C GLY A 531 17.39 31.38 8.75
N THR A 532 18.01 31.87 7.66
CA THR A 532 19.36 31.69 7.12
C THR A 532 19.88 30.25 6.82
N SER A 533 20.43 30.10 5.60
CA SER A 533 21.05 28.89 5.03
C SER A 533 22.18 28.26 5.88
N GLU A 534 22.78 29.06 6.76
CA GLU A 534 23.91 28.69 7.63
C GLU A 534 23.59 27.52 8.58
N LYS A 535 22.33 27.38 9.01
CA LYS A 535 21.91 26.26 9.87
C LYS A 535 21.90 24.92 9.14
N PHE A 536 21.52 24.89 7.86
CA PHE A 536 21.59 23.68 7.03
C PHE A 536 23.04 23.33 6.69
N GLN A 537 23.89 24.32 6.44
CA GLN A 537 25.32 24.09 6.22
C GLN A 537 26.01 23.47 7.45
N LYS A 538 25.64 23.87 8.68
CA LYS A 538 26.14 23.23 9.91
C LYS A 538 25.66 21.78 10.08
N ILE A 539 24.42 21.47 9.70
CA ILE A 539 23.90 20.10 9.72
C ILE A 539 24.65 19.22 8.71
N ASN A 540 24.82 19.72 7.48
CA ASN A 540 25.56 19.02 6.44
C ASN A 540 27.04 18.86 6.81
N GLN A 541 27.68 19.87 7.41
CA GLN A 541 29.04 19.75 7.93
C GLN A 541 29.16 18.70 9.03
N MET A 542 28.19 18.58 9.93
CA MET A 542 28.23 17.53 10.96
C MET A 542 28.05 16.13 10.38
N LEU A 543 27.15 15.96 9.41
CA LEU A 543 26.96 14.67 8.73
C LEU A 543 28.21 14.27 7.93
N CYS A 544 28.85 15.23 7.26
CA CYS A 544 30.06 15.00 6.47
C CYS A 544 31.34 14.83 7.32
N ASN A 545 31.41 15.41 8.52
CA ASN A 545 32.59 15.32 9.39
C ASN A 545 32.71 13.98 10.17
N SER A 546 31.72 13.10 10.09
CA SER A 546 31.74 11.75 10.68
C SER A 546 32.89 10.88 10.16
N ASP A 547 33.39 11.15 8.94
CA ASP A 547 34.34 10.29 8.23
C ASP A 547 35.82 10.73 8.36
N CYS A 548 36.14 11.76 9.14
CA CYS A 548 37.50 12.33 9.20
C CYS A 548 38.34 11.86 10.42
N GLN A 549 38.14 10.65 10.95
CA GLN A 549 39.04 10.05 11.95
C GLN A 549 39.99 8.95 11.42
N LEU A 550 40.02 8.72 10.10
CA LEU A 550 40.97 7.80 9.47
C LEU A 550 41.87 8.53 8.47
N LYS A 551 42.68 9.48 8.94
CA LYS A 551 43.86 9.98 8.21
C LYS A 551 44.83 10.71 9.14
N ARG A 552 45.62 9.95 9.90
CA ARG A 552 46.94 10.38 10.40
C ARG A 552 47.93 9.22 10.28
N SER A 553 48.51 9.14 9.10
CA SER A 553 49.78 8.47 8.75
C SER A 553 50.05 8.95 7.31
N ALA A 554 51.15 9.58 6.93
CA ALA A 554 52.44 9.80 7.54
C ALA A 554 53.07 11.04 6.87
N GLU A 555 53.81 11.86 7.62
CA GLU A 555 54.92 12.63 7.07
C GLU A 555 55.98 12.82 8.16
N VAL A 556 57.23 12.64 7.76
CA VAL A 556 58.40 12.34 8.58
C VAL A 556 59.20 13.60 8.91
N SER A 557 59.75 13.64 10.14
CA SER A 557 60.76 14.57 10.71
C SER A 557 60.25 15.98 11.11
N ALA A 558 60.58 16.58 12.26
CA ALA A 558 61.68 16.37 13.20
C ALA A 558 61.28 16.70 14.67
N ALA A 559 61.99 16.07 15.62
CA ALA A 559 62.05 16.30 17.07
C ALA A 559 60.83 15.90 17.97
N PRO A 560 60.90 14.78 18.72
CA PRO A 560 59.87 14.38 19.68
C PRO A 560 60.08 15.00 21.07
N LYS A 561 59.07 15.68 21.62
CA LYS A 561 58.99 15.97 23.06
C LYS A 561 58.28 14.80 23.77
N PRO A 562 58.89 14.22 24.83
CA PRO A 562 58.43 12.95 25.40
C PRO A 562 57.14 13.08 26.21
N LEU A 563 56.19 12.19 25.89
CA LEU A 563 54.95 11.95 26.60
C LEU A 563 55.22 11.44 28.02
N LYS A 564 54.63 12.08 29.02
CA LYS A 564 54.58 11.58 30.39
C LYS A 564 53.76 10.29 30.43
N ARG A 565 54.48 9.18 30.51
CA ARG A 565 54.01 7.81 30.69
C ARG A 565 53.63 7.63 32.17
N LEU A 566 52.45 7.07 32.44
CA LEU A 566 52.22 6.34 33.68
C LEU A 566 51.55 5.01 33.32
N ARG A 567 52.12 3.94 33.88
CA ARG A 567 51.98 2.54 33.48
C ARG A 567 50.67 1.94 33.99
N PHE A 568 50.18 0.91 33.30
CA PHE A 568 49.22 -0.04 33.83
C PHE A 568 50.01 -1.28 34.26
N ASP A 569 49.91 -1.66 35.53
CA ASP A 569 50.37 -2.97 35.97
C ASP A 569 49.25 -3.99 35.74
N ILE A 570 49.72 -5.11 35.21
CA ILE A 570 49.02 -6.35 34.90
C ILE A 570 48.57 -7.01 36.20
N GLU A 571 47.32 -7.43 36.28
CA GLU A 571 46.92 -8.43 37.27
C GLU A 571 47.31 -9.82 36.77
N GLY A 572 48.15 -10.49 37.55
CA GLY A 572 48.43 -11.91 37.48
C GLY A 572 48.80 -12.40 38.88
N GLN A 573 48.00 -13.33 39.37
CA GLN A 573 48.22 -14.30 40.45
C GLN A 573 47.95 -13.93 41.92
N ASP A 574 46.87 -14.53 42.41
CA ASP A 574 46.73 -15.23 43.70
C ASP A 574 48.01 -16.01 44.09
N GLU A 575 48.48 -15.82 45.32
CA GLU A 575 48.54 -16.85 46.39
C GLU A 575 49.15 -16.25 47.68
N ALA A 576 48.60 -16.69 48.82
CA ALA A 576 49.14 -16.70 50.19
C ALA A 576 49.06 -15.44 51.10
N ASP A 577 48.04 -15.48 51.97
CA ASP A 577 48.09 -15.56 53.44
C ASP A 577 48.72 -14.43 54.31
N GLY A 578 48.02 -14.09 55.41
CA GLY A 578 48.66 -13.55 56.63
C GLY A 578 48.22 -12.19 57.19
N SER A 579 47.17 -12.18 58.02
CA SER A 579 47.14 -11.61 59.39
C SER A 579 47.31 -10.09 59.70
N LYS A 580 46.21 -9.53 60.28
CA LYS A 580 46.06 -8.62 61.46
C LYS A 580 46.08 -7.06 61.32
N HIS A 581 44.89 -6.50 61.66
CA HIS A 581 44.54 -5.38 62.57
C HIS A 581 44.98 -3.90 62.30
N LEU A 582 43.97 -3.06 61.94
CA LEU A 582 43.50 -1.71 62.43
C LEU A 582 44.45 -0.72 63.17
N PRO A 583 44.09 0.60 63.36
CA PRO A 583 43.10 1.50 62.70
C PRO A 583 43.57 2.97 62.45
N GLN A 584 42.89 3.75 61.58
CA GLN A 584 42.38 5.12 61.88
C GLN A 584 41.70 5.84 60.68
N GLU A 585 40.39 6.07 60.84
CA GLU A 585 39.53 7.25 60.51
C GLU A 585 39.76 8.05 59.21
N SER A 586 38.88 7.93 58.21
CA SER A 586 37.53 8.56 58.02
C SER A 586 37.54 10.02 57.52
N LYS A 587 37.75 10.20 56.21
CA LYS A 587 37.43 11.44 55.45
C LYS A 587 36.00 11.47 54.86
N PHE A 588 35.17 10.49 55.24
CA PHE A 588 33.82 10.34 54.68
C PHE A 588 32.75 11.06 55.53
N GLN A 589 32.99 11.24 56.83
CA GLN A 589 32.07 11.97 57.73
C GLN A 589 32.13 13.50 57.56
N GLN A 590 33.24 14.05 57.06
CA GLN A 590 33.37 15.50 56.85
C GLN A 590 32.59 15.99 55.61
N LYS A 591 32.40 15.12 54.60
CA LYS A 591 31.69 15.46 53.36
C LYS A 591 30.17 15.32 53.46
N LEU A 592 29.67 14.62 54.48
CA LEU A 592 28.24 14.47 54.75
C LEU A 592 27.66 15.69 55.52
N ALA A 593 28.50 16.45 56.24
CA ALA A 593 28.06 17.63 56.99
C ALA A 593 27.89 18.90 56.11
N GLU A 594 28.59 19.02 54.98
CA GLU A 594 28.45 20.16 54.05
C GLU A 594 27.16 20.08 53.20
N MET A 595 26.64 18.88 52.94
CA MET A 595 25.42 18.71 52.12
C MET A 595 24.12 18.94 52.90
N THR A 596 24.15 18.91 54.23
CA THR A 596 22.95 19.14 55.06
C THR A 596 22.73 20.62 55.38
N SER A 597 23.71 21.48 55.16
CA SER A 597 23.64 22.94 55.46
C SER A 597 23.04 23.77 54.30
N THR A 598 23.18 23.31 53.05
CA THR A 598 22.62 24.00 51.86
C THR A 598 21.13 23.75 51.68
N ARG A 599 20.61 22.60 52.13
CA ARG A 599 19.18 22.24 52.04
C ARG A 599 18.29 23.06 52.98
N THR A 600 18.81 23.49 54.13
CA THR A 600 18.07 24.28 55.14
C THR A 600 18.06 25.79 54.81
N ARG A 601 18.96 26.26 53.94
CA ARG A 601 19.04 27.69 53.54
C ARG A 601 18.06 28.05 52.42
N MET A 602 17.72 27.12 51.53
CA MET A 602 16.74 27.35 50.45
C MET A 602 15.27 27.24 50.90
N GLN A 603 14.99 26.51 51.98
CA GLN A 603 13.63 26.35 52.50
C GLN A 603 13.16 27.56 53.34
N LYS A 604 14.10 28.40 53.81
CA LYS A 604 13.82 29.64 54.55
C LYS A 604 13.63 30.87 53.65
N GLN A 605 13.98 30.78 52.36
CA GLN A 605 13.83 31.86 51.37
C GLN A 605 12.51 31.77 50.58
N LYS A 606 11.84 30.61 50.59
CA LYS A 606 10.50 30.42 49.97
C LYS A 606 9.31 30.81 50.87
N LEU A 607 9.56 31.19 52.13
CA LEU A 607 8.54 31.63 53.09
C LEU A 607 8.40 33.15 53.19
N ASN A 608 9.19 33.92 52.43
CA ASN A 608 9.26 35.38 52.56
C ASN A 608 8.83 36.18 51.30
N ASP A 609 8.54 35.52 50.18
CA ASP A 609 8.19 36.17 48.89
C ASP A 609 6.73 35.92 48.45
N GLY A 610 5.87 35.39 49.33
CA GLY A 610 4.50 34.97 49.03
C GLY A 610 3.39 35.91 49.53
N ASN A 611 3.73 37.11 50.01
CA ASN A 611 2.75 38.01 50.62
C ASN A 611 2.99 39.44 50.17
N ASP A 612 2.55 39.78 48.94
CA ASP A 612 2.11 41.14 48.61
C ASP A 612 1.37 41.17 47.27
N THR A 613 0.30 41.96 47.24
CA THR A 613 -0.53 42.41 46.09
C THR A 613 -1.70 41.54 45.63
N SER A 614 -2.79 41.63 46.41
CA SER A 614 -4.16 41.69 45.88
C SER A 614 -4.77 43.02 46.34
N VAL A 615 -5.44 43.76 45.44
CA VAL A 615 -6.72 44.49 45.61
C VAL A 615 -6.80 45.75 44.72
N SER A 616 -8.01 45.94 44.18
CA SER A 616 -8.61 47.08 43.45
C SER A 616 -8.60 46.97 41.92
N GLU A 617 -9.72 47.11 41.19
CA GLU A 617 -11.10 47.48 41.54
C GLU A 617 -12.03 47.21 40.34
N GLU A 618 -13.32 47.01 40.61
CA GLU A 618 -14.42 46.98 39.63
C GLU A 618 -14.74 48.40 39.08
N LYS A 619 -14.92 48.53 37.76
CA LYS A 619 -16.16 49.02 37.11
C LYS A 619 -16.11 48.89 35.59
#